data_AF-A0A7Y2F4E6-F1
#
_entry.id   AF-A0A7Y2F4E6-F1
#
_cell.length_a   1.000
_cell.length_b   1.000
_cell.length_c   1.000
_cell.angle_alpha   90.00
_cell.angle_beta   90.00
_cell.angle_gamma   90.00
#
_symmetry.space_group_name_H-M   'P 1'
#
loop_
_entity.id
_entity.type
_entity.pdbx_description
1 polymer ?
#
loop_
_entity_poly.entity_id
_entity_poly.type
_entity_poly.pdbx_seq_one_letter_code
_entity_poly.pdbx_strand_id
1 'polypeptide(L)'
;MKHLPIILALLLNHFILDAQITWSDDIAEIVYANCTACHRDAGIAPFPLIDFEADIAPNVNAILDAVGTGYMPPWIADTTYQDYIKERVLTSEEIQLIADWVANGSPQGNPAVAPPPPIYQDQGFITATPDLEIQIPDYVSNASQWFDDYVCFSVPTGLTSAKKLKAWEVIPGNTEIVHHALIYIDEDATYPTNTSGLCGGPTEGLIGGYTPGGVPTIYPSNGDDINLGVTVPAGSNIVFAMHYPNGSAGMLDSTKLRMFFYDDAVNIREVSSDPIIQNWDFTIEAFATEEVNAQFSFIPVDISLVSVFPHMHLLGDYIESHAISPSQDTIPLVRIPHWDFEWQEFYFFKNMVKIPAWSTIYGTGIYENTPGNPHNPNDPPIDVSAGLNTTDEMFLIYFSYLPYESGDELIDLEELSQLPTGLFEVDIEDYPGIEIYPNPVIEELYLNLDLDRDSKVSIYLYDMRGMLVDIIMDSRSLGAGPHRLAWRPGEDISPGTYFYSVNVNGNFGNGKILYSPVER
;
A
#
# COMPACT_ATOMS: atom_id res chain seq x y z
N MET A 1 -36.09 78.13 -7.23
CA MET A 1 -36.11 76.87 -6.45
C MET A 1 -35.84 75.74 -7.42
N LYS A 2 -34.64 75.14 -7.35
CA LYS A 2 -34.17 74.10 -8.27
C LYS A 2 -34.68 72.74 -7.76
N HIS A 3 -35.36 71.98 -8.60
CA HIS A 3 -35.79 70.61 -8.30
C HIS A 3 -34.63 69.64 -8.57
N LEU A 4 -34.25 68.88 -7.54
CA LEU A 4 -33.25 67.82 -7.58
C LEU A 4 -33.97 66.48 -7.73
N PRO A 5 -33.66 65.63 -8.72
CA PRO A 5 -34.22 64.29 -8.79
C PRO A 5 -33.40 63.34 -7.92
N ILE A 6 -34.08 62.63 -7.01
CA ILE A 6 -33.49 61.52 -6.24
C ILE A 6 -33.49 60.29 -7.14
N ILE A 7 -32.31 59.86 -7.57
CA ILE A 7 -32.09 58.56 -8.23
C ILE A 7 -31.84 57.54 -7.12
N LEU A 8 -32.78 56.61 -6.94
CA LEU A 8 -32.64 55.46 -6.06
C LEU A 8 -31.83 54.39 -6.80
N ALA A 9 -30.55 54.24 -6.45
CA ALA A 9 -29.73 53.15 -6.95
C ALA A 9 -30.05 51.87 -6.15
N LEU A 10 -30.66 50.87 -6.81
CA LEU A 10 -30.70 49.51 -6.28
C LEU A 10 -29.30 48.90 -6.38
N LEU A 11 -28.64 48.70 -5.24
CA LEU A 11 -27.49 47.82 -5.13
C LEU A 11 -27.99 46.37 -5.17
N LEU A 12 -27.88 45.72 -6.32
CA LEU A 12 -27.93 44.26 -6.42
C LEU A 12 -26.62 43.71 -5.84
N ASN A 13 -26.62 43.35 -4.56
CA ASN A 13 -25.62 42.43 -4.03
C ASN A 13 -25.85 41.07 -4.71
N HIS A 14 -25.01 40.72 -5.68
CA HIS A 14 -24.81 39.33 -6.03
C HIS A 14 -24.15 38.66 -4.83
N PHE A 15 -24.94 38.00 -3.99
CA PHE A 15 -24.41 36.96 -3.14
C PHE A 15 -23.99 35.84 -4.09
N ILE A 16 -22.69 35.74 -4.33
CA ILE A 16 -22.11 34.46 -4.74
C ILE A 16 -22.35 33.56 -3.52
N LEU A 17 -23.30 32.63 -3.63
CA LEU A 17 -23.31 31.49 -2.73
C LEU A 17 -22.09 30.66 -3.15
N ASP A 18 -20.97 30.87 -2.48
CA ASP A 18 -19.98 29.79 -2.43
C ASP A 18 -20.67 28.62 -1.73
N ALA A 19 -20.66 27.46 -2.39
CA ALA A 19 -21.17 26.24 -1.78
C ALA A 19 -20.41 26.04 -0.47
N GLN A 20 -21.14 25.87 0.62
CA GLN A 20 -20.53 25.66 1.93
C GLN A 20 -19.81 24.31 1.91
N ILE A 21 -18.52 24.27 2.26
CA ILE A 21 -17.76 23.03 2.40
C ILE A 21 -18.37 22.23 3.55
N THR A 22 -18.68 20.95 3.33
CA THR A 22 -19.28 20.08 4.36
C THR A 22 -18.61 18.72 4.46
N TRP A 23 -18.83 18.03 5.58
CA TRP A 23 -18.39 16.64 5.72
C TRP A 23 -18.94 15.75 4.62
N SER A 24 -20.26 15.83 4.38
CA SER A 24 -20.97 14.93 3.48
C SER A 24 -20.57 15.11 2.03
N ASP A 25 -20.29 16.34 1.59
CA ASP A 25 -20.01 16.64 0.18
C ASP A 25 -18.51 16.61 -0.14
N ASP A 26 -17.64 16.97 0.81
CA ASP A 26 -16.24 17.31 0.49
C ASP A 26 -15.20 16.51 1.31
N ILE A 27 -15.44 16.29 2.60
CA ILE A 27 -14.40 15.77 3.52
C ILE A 27 -14.48 14.26 3.72
N ALA A 28 -15.69 13.68 3.68
CA ALA A 28 -15.89 12.26 3.96
C ALA A 28 -15.09 11.37 3.00
N GLU A 29 -15.04 11.70 1.71
CA GLU A 29 -14.27 10.93 0.72
C GLU A 29 -12.77 10.94 1.02
N ILE A 30 -12.21 12.10 1.38
CA ILE A 30 -10.79 12.24 1.76
C ILE A 30 -10.48 11.36 2.97
N VAL A 31 -11.29 11.44 4.03
CA VAL A 31 -11.06 10.67 5.26
C VAL A 31 -11.26 9.17 5.03
N TYR A 32 -12.26 8.78 4.25
CA TYR A 32 -12.53 7.38 3.92
C TYR A 32 -11.43 6.74 3.05
N ALA A 33 -10.85 7.52 2.13
CA ALA A 33 -9.75 7.05 1.29
C ALA A 33 -8.43 6.93 2.07
N ASN A 34 -8.15 7.89 2.97
CA ASN A 34 -6.80 8.07 3.52
C ASN A 34 -6.64 7.69 5.00
N CYS A 35 -7.73 7.62 5.77
CA CYS A 35 -7.63 7.46 7.23
C CYS A 35 -8.30 6.18 7.74
N THR A 36 -9.45 5.80 7.19
CA THR A 36 -10.29 4.74 7.80
C THR A 36 -9.77 3.32 7.61
N ALA A 37 -8.75 3.12 6.77
CA ALA A 37 -8.03 1.85 6.71
C ALA A 37 -7.43 1.48 8.08
N CYS A 38 -6.96 2.48 8.83
CA CYS A 38 -6.40 2.33 10.17
C CYS A 38 -7.39 2.78 11.26
N HIS A 39 -8.09 3.89 11.03
CA HIS A 39 -9.07 4.48 11.94
C HIS A 39 -10.47 3.89 11.78
N ARG A 40 -10.62 2.65 12.24
CA ARG A 40 -11.88 1.91 12.26
C ARG A 40 -11.97 1.01 13.48
N ASP A 41 -13.15 0.46 13.74
CA ASP A 41 -13.30 -0.62 14.72
C ASP A 41 -12.39 -1.80 14.35
N ALA A 42 -11.69 -2.34 15.35
CA ALA A 42 -10.65 -3.36 15.20
C ALA A 42 -9.50 -3.00 14.24
N GLY A 43 -9.39 -1.72 13.85
CA GLY A 43 -8.22 -1.17 13.17
C GLY A 43 -7.06 -0.95 14.13
N ILE A 44 -5.90 -0.59 13.57
CA ILE A 44 -4.68 -0.37 14.36
C ILE A 44 -4.62 0.99 15.05
N ALA A 45 -5.44 1.96 14.64
CA ALA A 45 -5.44 3.28 15.23
C ALA A 45 -6.23 3.28 16.56
N PRO A 46 -5.89 4.17 17.51
CA PRO A 46 -6.49 4.16 18.86
C PRO A 46 -7.98 4.53 18.89
N PHE A 47 -8.53 5.08 17.81
CA PHE A 47 -9.94 5.45 17.70
C PHE A 47 -10.42 5.45 16.23
N PRO A 48 -11.71 5.20 15.98
CA PRO A 48 -12.29 5.22 14.64
C PRO A 48 -12.46 6.63 14.08
N LEU A 49 -12.57 6.75 12.75
CA LEU A 49 -12.90 7.97 11.99
C LEU A 49 -13.98 7.68 10.94
N ILE A 50 -15.02 6.93 11.32
CA ILE A 50 -16.03 6.41 10.40
C ILE A 50 -17.31 7.26 10.47
N ASP A 51 -17.86 7.47 11.66
CA ASP A 51 -19.11 8.18 11.90
C ASP A 51 -18.88 9.67 12.20
N PHE A 52 -19.69 10.53 11.59
CA PHE A 52 -19.51 11.97 11.75
C PHE A 52 -19.68 12.45 13.20
N GLU A 53 -20.76 12.05 13.87
CA GLU A 53 -21.10 12.60 15.19
C GLU A 53 -20.28 11.95 16.30
N ALA A 54 -20.05 10.64 16.20
CA ALA A 54 -19.32 9.88 17.20
C ALA A 54 -17.80 10.06 17.09
N ASP A 55 -17.28 10.18 15.85
CA ASP A 55 -15.84 10.08 15.61
C ASP A 55 -15.26 11.39 15.07
N ILE A 56 -15.86 11.97 14.03
CA ILE A 56 -15.27 13.13 13.35
C ILE A 56 -15.42 14.41 14.18
N ALA A 57 -16.66 14.75 14.56
CA ALA A 57 -17.00 15.97 15.29
C ALA A 57 -16.16 16.21 16.56
N PRO A 58 -15.90 15.20 17.43
CA PRO A 58 -15.03 15.40 18.59
C PRO A 58 -13.54 15.53 18.24
N ASN A 59 -13.10 15.04 17.07
CA ASN A 59 -11.68 14.95 16.70
C ASN A 59 -11.22 15.98 15.64
N VAL A 60 -12.10 16.88 15.17
CA VAL A 60 -11.80 17.81 14.05
C VAL A 60 -10.50 18.60 14.18
N ASN A 61 -10.14 19.05 15.39
CA ASN A 61 -8.90 19.80 15.60
C ASN A 61 -7.67 18.88 15.59
N ALA A 62 -7.79 17.65 16.08
CA ALA A 62 -6.72 16.67 16.03
C ALA A 62 -6.47 16.22 14.60
N ILE A 63 -7.54 16.04 13.80
CA ILE A 63 -7.43 15.76 12.36
C ILE A 63 -6.69 16.91 11.67
N LEU A 64 -7.11 18.17 11.88
CA LEU A 64 -6.47 19.34 11.28
C LEU A 64 -4.97 19.44 11.63
N ASP A 65 -4.63 19.26 12.91
CA ASP A 65 -3.24 19.32 13.37
C ASP A 65 -2.39 18.21 12.75
N ALA A 66 -2.90 16.98 12.73
CA ALA A 66 -2.19 15.83 12.18
C ALA A 66 -1.97 15.94 10.66
N VAL A 67 -2.98 16.38 9.90
CA VAL A 67 -2.82 16.56 8.44
C VAL A 67 -2.00 17.82 8.11
N GLY A 68 -2.17 18.89 8.88
CA GLY A 68 -1.47 20.15 8.64
C GLY A 68 0.02 20.11 8.96
N THR A 69 0.43 19.20 9.84
CA THR A 69 1.85 18.94 10.16
C THR A 69 2.47 17.84 9.29
N GLY A 70 1.67 17.15 8.48
CA GLY A 70 2.12 15.98 7.71
C GLY A 70 2.34 14.72 8.55
N TYR A 71 1.90 14.72 9.82
CA TYR A 71 1.97 13.54 10.69
C TYR A 71 1.03 12.42 10.21
N MET A 72 -0.11 12.79 9.60
CA MET A 72 -1.08 11.85 9.05
C MET A 72 -1.53 12.27 7.64
N PRO A 73 -1.80 11.30 6.74
CA PRO A 73 -1.43 9.89 6.86
C PRO A 73 0.10 9.70 6.92
N PRO A 74 0.60 8.63 7.55
CA PRO A 74 2.02 8.45 7.73
C PRO A 74 2.67 8.05 6.40
N TRP A 75 3.53 8.94 5.90
CA TRP A 75 4.38 8.72 4.73
C TRP A 75 5.66 9.55 4.85
N ILE A 76 6.74 8.93 5.34
CA ILE A 76 7.98 9.65 5.68
C ILE A 76 8.99 9.69 4.54
N ALA A 77 8.75 8.98 3.43
CA ALA A 77 9.59 9.03 2.24
C ALA A 77 9.37 10.33 1.44
N ASP A 78 10.46 10.94 0.97
CA ASP A 78 10.46 12.15 0.15
C ASP A 78 9.99 11.85 -1.28
N THR A 79 8.72 12.15 -1.56
CA THR A 79 8.08 11.96 -2.87
C THR A 79 8.65 12.89 -3.96
N THR A 80 9.51 13.86 -3.61
CA THR A 80 10.23 14.67 -4.60
C THR A 80 11.56 14.05 -5.03
N TYR A 81 12.00 12.99 -4.33
CA TYR A 81 13.24 12.26 -4.62
C TYR A 81 13.00 10.99 -5.44
N GLN A 82 11.92 10.27 -5.15
CA GLN A 82 11.51 9.03 -5.82
C GLN A 82 9.98 8.86 -5.70
N ASP A 83 9.36 8.30 -6.74
CA ASP A 83 7.94 7.99 -6.80
C ASP A 83 7.68 6.53 -6.41
N TYR A 84 6.72 6.32 -5.53
CA TYR A 84 6.28 5.00 -5.09
C TYR A 84 4.81 4.75 -5.42
N ILE A 85 4.39 3.49 -5.39
CA ILE A 85 2.97 3.15 -5.47
C ILE A 85 2.31 3.41 -4.12
N LYS A 86 1.01 3.77 -4.13
CA LYS A 86 0.19 3.91 -2.92
C LYS A 86 0.78 4.90 -1.88
N GLU A 87 1.38 5.99 -2.36
CA GLU A 87 1.85 7.06 -1.48
C GLU A 87 0.70 7.61 -0.64
N ARG A 88 0.83 7.54 0.68
CA ARG A 88 -0.20 7.99 1.62
C ARG A 88 -0.02 9.47 1.92
N VAL A 89 -0.15 10.30 0.89
CA VAL A 89 0.02 11.75 0.98
C VAL A 89 -1.29 12.46 0.63
N LEU A 90 -1.65 13.45 1.44
CA LEU A 90 -2.73 14.37 1.09
C LEU A 90 -2.17 15.48 0.21
N THR A 91 -2.91 15.83 -0.84
CA THR A 91 -2.60 16.98 -1.68
C THR A 91 -2.74 18.29 -0.89
N SER A 92 -2.05 19.33 -1.34
CA SER A 92 -2.16 20.66 -0.72
C SER A 92 -3.60 21.18 -0.76
N GLU A 93 -4.34 20.84 -1.81
CA GLU A 93 -5.75 21.14 -1.98
C GLU A 93 -6.63 20.41 -0.95
N GLU A 94 -6.42 19.11 -0.73
CA GLU A 94 -7.16 18.33 0.28
C GLU A 94 -6.89 18.85 1.71
N ILE A 95 -5.63 19.15 2.04
CA ILE A 95 -5.26 19.74 3.35
C ILE A 95 -5.96 21.09 3.52
N GLN A 96 -5.96 21.94 2.49
CA GLN A 96 -6.62 23.25 2.54
C GLN A 96 -8.14 23.10 2.68
N LEU A 97 -8.74 22.11 2.01
CA LEU A 97 -10.17 21.83 2.09
C LEU A 97 -10.58 21.43 3.52
N ILE A 98 -9.80 20.56 4.17
CA ILE A 98 -10.00 20.20 5.58
C ILE A 98 -9.85 21.43 6.48
N ALA A 99 -8.80 22.25 6.26
CA ALA A 99 -8.57 23.46 7.04
C ALA A 99 -9.71 24.48 6.94
N ASP A 100 -10.21 24.73 5.73
CA ASP A 100 -11.32 25.64 5.47
C ASP A 100 -12.63 25.10 6.06
N TRP A 101 -12.87 23.78 5.96
CA TRP A 101 -14.00 23.14 6.58
C TRP A 101 -14.01 23.31 8.11
N VAL A 102 -12.86 23.09 8.76
CA VAL A 102 -12.70 23.29 10.21
C VAL A 102 -12.88 24.76 10.59
N ALA A 103 -12.28 25.68 9.83
CA ALA A 103 -12.43 27.12 10.04
C ALA A 103 -13.89 27.59 9.95
N ASN A 104 -14.70 26.92 9.13
CA ASN A 104 -16.13 27.16 8.95
C ASN A 104 -17.02 26.46 10.01
N GLY A 105 -16.42 25.88 11.05
CA GLY A 105 -17.14 25.25 12.16
C GLY A 105 -17.54 23.79 11.89
N SER A 106 -16.88 23.13 10.94
CA SER A 106 -17.03 21.70 10.65
C SER A 106 -18.48 21.24 10.41
N PRO A 107 -19.25 21.87 9.51
CA PRO A 107 -20.64 21.48 9.26
C PRO A 107 -20.71 20.07 8.66
N GLN A 108 -21.65 19.24 9.14
CA GLN A 108 -21.89 17.89 8.60
C GLN A 108 -22.38 17.93 7.14
N GLY A 109 -23.19 18.92 6.77
CA GLY A 109 -23.91 18.92 5.51
C GLY A 109 -25.13 18.00 5.54
N ASN A 110 -25.56 17.51 4.38
CA ASN A 110 -26.70 16.60 4.26
C ASN A 110 -26.23 15.13 4.31
N PRO A 111 -26.51 14.37 5.37
CA PRO A 111 -26.03 12.99 5.49
C PRO A 111 -26.52 12.05 4.37
N ALA A 112 -27.61 12.42 3.68
CA ALA A 112 -28.15 11.61 2.58
C ALA A 112 -27.32 11.67 1.28
N VAL A 113 -26.37 12.61 1.17
CA VAL A 113 -25.44 12.71 0.03
C VAL A 113 -24.02 12.32 0.40
N ALA A 114 -23.76 12.01 1.68
CA ALA A 114 -22.47 11.51 2.12
C ALA A 114 -22.14 10.19 1.39
N PRO A 115 -20.86 9.97 1.00
CA PRO A 115 -20.45 8.66 0.55
C PRO A 115 -20.74 7.63 1.64
N PRO A 116 -21.16 6.40 1.28
CA PRO A 116 -21.38 5.37 2.27
C PRO A 116 -20.06 5.06 2.99
N PRO A 117 -20.09 4.87 4.33
CA PRO A 117 -18.88 4.50 5.06
C PRO A 117 -18.27 3.20 4.52
N PRO A 118 -16.92 3.10 4.43
CA PRO A 118 -16.27 1.87 4.02
C PRO A 118 -16.60 0.72 4.97
N ILE A 119 -16.81 -0.48 4.41
CA ILE A 119 -17.00 -1.70 5.19
C ILE A 119 -15.72 -2.50 5.13
N TYR A 120 -15.17 -2.80 6.30
CA TYR A 120 -13.98 -3.61 6.46
C TYR A 120 -14.32 -4.95 7.09
N GLN A 121 -13.57 -5.99 6.74
CA GLN A 121 -13.70 -7.31 7.34
C GLN A 121 -12.58 -7.50 8.38
N ASP A 122 -12.93 -8.02 9.56
CA ASP A 122 -11.97 -8.23 10.67
C ASP A 122 -10.95 -9.36 10.41
N GLN A 123 -10.89 -9.91 9.20
CA GLN A 123 -10.06 -11.07 8.87
C GLN A 123 -8.72 -10.71 8.21
N GLY A 124 -8.51 -9.44 7.85
CA GLY A 124 -7.33 -8.97 7.12
C GLY A 124 -7.72 -7.95 6.05
N PHE A 125 -6.74 -7.38 5.37
CA PHE A 125 -6.97 -6.45 4.26
C PHE A 125 -7.43 -7.19 3.01
N ILE A 126 -6.97 -8.43 2.82
CA ILE A 126 -7.42 -9.29 1.73
C ILE A 126 -8.65 -10.07 2.18
N THR A 127 -9.78 -9.81 1.53
CA THR A 127 -11.08 -10.47 1.79
C THR A 127 -11.23 -11.83 1.09
N ALA A 128 -10.37 -12.16 0.12
CA ALA A 128 -10.34 -13.50 -0.47
C ALA A 128 -9.90 -14.54 0.56
N THR A 129 -10.41 -15.77 0.47
CA THR A 129 -9.96 -16.86 1.35
C THR A 129 -8.49 -17.19 1.06
N PRO A 130 -7.61 -17.32 2.07
CA PRO A 130 -6.22 -17.70 1.84
C PRO A 130 -6.11 -19.15 1.37
N ASP A 131 -5.18 -19.40 0.46
CA ASP A 131 -4.88 -20.77 -0.01
C ASP A 131 -4.13 -21.57 1.06
N LEU A 132 -3.33 -20.88 1.87
CA LEU A 132 -2.64 -21.43 3.02
C LEU A 132 -2.61 -20.41 4.15
N GLU A 133 -2.95 -20.85 5.37
CA GLU A 133 -2.79 -20.08 6.59
C GLU A 133 -1.80 -20.81 7.50
N ILE A 134 -0.78 -20.09 7.96
CA ILE A 134 0.26 -20.60 8.86
C ILE A 134 0.20 -19.76 10.13
N GLN A 135 0.18 -20.41 11.29
CA GLN A 135 0.03 -19.74 12.58
C GLN A 135 1.14 -20.18 13.54
N ILE A 136 1.73 -19.22 14.25
CA ILE A 136 2.69 -19.53 15.31
C ILE A 136 1.95 -20.11 16.53
N PRO A 137 2.59 -20.98 17.34
CA PRO A 137 1.97 -21.45 18.56
C PRO A 137 1.68 -20.29 19.52
N ASP A 138 0.72 -20.48 20.43
CA ASP A 138 0.49 -19.58 21.56
C ASP A 138 1.81 -19.26 22.26
N TYR A 139 2.20 -17.99 22.23
CA TYR A 139 3.45 -17.52 22.81
C TYR A 139 3.19 -16.37 23.77
N VAL A 140 3.83 -16.43 24.93
CA VAL A 140 3.79 -15.36 25.93
C VAL A 140 5.12 -14.63 25.84
N SER A 141 5.06 -13.32 25.57
CA SER A 141 6.26 -12.48 25.47
C SER A 141 7.11 -12.57 26.73
N ASN A 142 8.40 -12.82 26.54
CA ASN A 142 9.44 -12.80 27.56
C ASN A 142 10.17 -11.46 27.62
N ALA A 143 9.65 -10.43 26.95
CA ALA A 143 10.21 -9.09 27.01
C ALA A 143 10.32 -8.65 28.48
N SER A 144 11.27 -7.78 28.75
CA SER A 144 11.45 -7.21 30.08
C SER A 144 11.26 -5.70 30.05
N GLN A 145 11.44 -5.05 31.18
CA GLN A 145 11.47 -3.59 31.22
C GLN A 145 12.75 -2.99 30.59
N TRP A 146 13.73 -3.81 30.22
CA TRP A 146 15.04 -3.37 29.73
C TRP A 146 15.41 -3.96 28.36
N PHE A 147 14.70 -5.01 27.92
CA PHE A 147 15.06 -5.79 26.75
C PHE A 147 13.79 -6.18 26.03
N ASP A 148 13.84 -6.08 24.70
CA ASP A 148 12.83 -6.61 23.80
C ASP A 148 12.95 -8.13 23.72
N ASP A 149 11.94 -8.78 23.13
CA ASP A 149 11.90 -10.22 22.93
C ASP A 149 11.87 -10.55 21.44
N TYR A 150 13.06 -10.85 20.91
CA TYR A 150 13.25 -11.29 19.53
C TYR A 150 13.21 -12.82 19.45
N VAL A 151 12.19 -13.37 18.78
CA VAL A 151 11.97 -14.82 18.72
C VAL A 151 11.69 -15.27 17.30
N CYS A 152 12.14 -16.47 16.96
CA CYS A 152 11.87 -17.09 15.68
C CYS A 152 10.98 -18.31 15.84
N PHE A 153 9.86 -18.35 15.14
CA PHE A 153 9.02 -19.54 15.02
C PHE A 153 9.20 -20.16 13.64
N SER A 154 9.69 -21.40 13.59
CA SER A 154 9.78 -22.18 12.36
C SER A 154 8.57 -23.10 12.27
N VAL A 155 7.69 -22.84 11.30
CA VAL A 155 6.40 -23.53 11.15
C VAL A 155 6.32 -24.22 9.80
N PRO A 156 6.06 -25.54 9.74
CA PRO A 156 6.01 -26.26 8.47
C PRO A 156 4.81 -25.85 7.62
N THR A 157 5.05 -25.62 6.33
CA THR A 157 4.00 -25.24 5.37
C THR A 157 3.02 -26.40 5.09
N GLY A 158 3.49 -27.65 5.22
CA GLY A 158 2.74 -28.85 4.84
C GLY A 158 2.56 -29.00 3.32
N LEU A 159 3.18 -28.15 2.51
CA LEU A 159 3.09 -28.20 1.05
C LEU A 159 3.77 -29.47 0.52
N THR A 160 3.06 -30.21 -0.35
CA THR A 160 3.57 -31.44 -0.99
C THR A 160 4.12 -31.19 -2.40
N SER A 161 3.95 -29.97 -2.91
CA SER A 161 4.47 -29.46 -4.18
C SER A 161 4.79 -27.98 -4.01
N ALA A 162 5.73 -27.47 -4.81
CA ALA A 162 6.08 -26.06 -4.76
C ALA A 162 4.90 -25.19 -5.21
N LYS A 163 4.73 -24.02 -4.59
CA LYS A 163 3.66 -23.06 -4.91
C LYS A 163 4.23 -21.67 -5.15
N LYS A 164 3.62 -20.92 -6.06
CA LYS A 164 4.08 -19.59 -6.48
C LYS A 164 3.27 -18.54 -5.73
N LEU A 165 3.89 -17.82 -4.81
CA LEU A 165 3.27 -16.82 -3.95
C LEU A 165 2.96 -15.55 -4.76
N LYS A 166 1.69 -15.13 -4.78
CA LYS A 166 1.23 -13.89 -5.42
C LYS A 166 0.99 -12.76 -4.43
N ALA A 167 0.57 -13.12 -3.23
CA ALA A 167 0.36 -12.17 -2.15
C ALA A 167 0.47 -12.86 -0.80
N TRP A 168 0.75 -12.08 0.23
CA TRP A 168 0.68 -12.52 1.61
C TRP A 168 0.38 -11.36 2.57
N GLU A 169 -0.22 -11.67 3.72
CA GLU A 169 -0.42 -10.72 4.80
C GLU A 169 -0.21 -11.37 6.16
N VAL A 170 0.39 -10.61 7.08
CA VAL A 170 0.50 -10.99 8.49
C VAL A 170 -0.71 -10.44 9.23
N ILE A 171 -1.36 -11.28 10.03
CA ILE A 171 -2.44 -10.90 10.93
C ILE A 171 -1.92 -11.10 12.35
N PRO A 172 -1.58 -10.03 13.08
CA PRO A 172 -1.17 -10.13 14.48
C PRO A 172 -2.22 -10.83 15.33
N GLY A 173 -1.79 -11.73 16.21
CA GLY A 173 -2.69 -12.33 17.21
C GLY A 173 -2.99 -11.33 18.34
N ASN A 174 -2.06 -10.41 18.60
CA ASN A 174 -2.19 -9.31 19.52
C ASN A 174 -1.51 -8.05 18.95
N THR A 175 -2.33 -7.14 18.40
CA THR A 175 -1.89 -5.90 17.78
C THR A 175 -1.21 -4.93 18.75
N GLU A 176 -1.38 -5.09 20.06
CA GLU A 176 -0.74 -4.23 21.06
C GLU A 176 0.76 -4.52 21.24
N ILE A 177 1.22 -5.73 20.89
CA ILE A 177 2.59 -6.18 21.20
C ILE A 177 3.41 -6.64 19.99
N VAL A 178 2.81 -6.89 18.84
CA VAL A 178 3.56 -7.25 17.63
C VAL A 178 4.11 -5.98 16.99
N HIS A 179 5.39 -5.68 17.28
CA HIS A 179 6.05 -4.48 16.76
C HIS A 179 6.63 -4.68 15.35
N HIS A 180 7.19 -5.85 15.06
CA HIS A 180 7.38 -6.28 13.68
C HIS A 180 7.44 -7.81 13.55
N ALA A 181 7.23 -8.30 12.34
CA ALA A 181 7.46 -9.68 11.95
C ALA A 181 8.16 -9.74 10.60
N LEU A 182 9.37 -10.29 10.54
CA LEU A 182 10.04 -10.62 9.28
C LEU A 182 9.71 -12.05 8.89
N ILE A 183 9.32 -12.26 7.63
CA ILE A 183 8.84 -13.55 7.13
C ILE A 183 9.88 -14.12 6.18
N TYR A 184 10.30 -15.36 6.46
CA TYR A 184 11.29 -16.06 5.65
C TYR A 184 10.77 -17.42 5.19
N ILE A 185 11.21 -17.84 4.01
CA ILE A 185 11.07 -19.21 3.53
C ILE A 185 12.37 -19.96 3.86
N ASP A 186 12.27 -20.96 4.72
CA ASP A 186 13.33 -21.93 4.99
C ASP A 186 13.09 -23.17 4.11
N GLU A 187 13.70 -23.15 2.92
CA GLU A 187 13.48 -24.14 1.86
C GLU A 187 13.75 -25.58 2.33
N ASP A 188 14.81 -25.76 3.13
CA ASP A 188 15.25 -27.08 3.60
C ASP A 188 14.57 -27.52 4.91
N ALA A 189 13.74 -26.67 5.51
CA ALA A 189 13.07 -26.91 6.78
C ALA A 189 14.04 -27.27 7.93
N THR A 190 15.20 -26.60 7.97
CA THR A 190 16.26 -26.86 8.97
C THR A 190 16.38 -25.79 10.05
N TYR A 191 15.81 -24.60 9.84
CA TYR A 191 15.88 -23.50 10.78
C TYR A 191 15.08 -23.83 12.04
N PRO A 192 15.67 -23.76 13.25
CA PRO A 192 14.98 -24.11 14.48
C PRO A 192 14.09 -22.98 14.98
N THR A 193 12.99 -23.33 15.64
CA THR A 193 12.29 -22.38 16.52
C THR A 193 13.24 -21.97 17.66
N ASN A 194 13.41 -20.66 17.86
CA ASN A 194 14.25 -20.10 18.90
C ASN A 194 13.51 -18.97 19.63
N THR A 195 13.10 -19.25 20.87
CA THR A 195 12.41 -18.30 21.74
C THR A 195 13.32 -17.81 22.88
N SER A 196 14.62 -17.68 22.63
CA SER A 196 15.59 -17.20 23.62
C SER A 196 15.52 -15.70 23.90
N GLY A 197 14.76 -14.95 23.08
CA GLY A 197 14.68 -13.48 23.09
C GLY A 197 15.80 -12.76 22.36
N LEU A 198 16.60 -13.46 21.54
CA LEU A 198 17.75 -12.90 20.80
C LEU A 198 17.81 -13.37 19.33
N CYS A 199 16.66 -13.79 18.77
CA CYS A 199 16.60 -14.35 17.43
C CYS A 199 16.28 -13.29 16.38
N GLY A 200 17.29 -12.83 15.64
CA GLY A 200 17.13 -11.86 14.55
C GLY A 200 16.66 -12.45 13.21
N GLY A 201 16.32 -13.75 13.16
CA GLY A 201 15.89 -14.44 11.94
C GLY A 201 17.01 -15.14 11.15
N PRO A 202 16.65 -15.81 10.05
CA PRO A 202 17.60 -16.33 9.05
C PRO A 202 18.36 -15.21 8.31
N THR A 203 19.44 -15.58 7.62
CA THR A 203 20.21 -14.66 6.77
C THR A 203 19.77 -14.64 5.31
N GLU A 204 18.93 -15.58 4.89
CA GLU A 204 18.47 -15.77 3.52
C GLU A 204 16.98 -16.14 3.52
N GLY A 205 16.32 -15.96 2.37
CA GLY A 205 14.93 -16.37 2.16
C GLY A 205 13.89 -15.37 2.68
N LEU A 206 14.27 -14.14 3.00
CA LEU A 206 13.34 -13.08 3.37
C LEU A 206 12.39 -12.80 2.21
N ILE A 207 11.08 -12.77 2.49
CA ILE A 207 10.05 -12.38 1.51
C ILE A 207 9.40 -11.04 1.84
N GLY A 208 9.69 -10.50 3.03
CA GLY A 208 9.33 -9.15 3.49
C GLY A 208 9.02 -9.13 4.98
N GLY A 209 8.37 -8.05 5.43
CA GLY A 209 8.05 -7.85 6.83
C GLY A 209 6.72 -7.14 7.07
N TYR A 210 6.24 -7.25 8.29
CA TYR A 210 5.10 -6.52 8.84
C TYR A 210 5.57 -5.59 9.96
N THR A 211 4.99 -4.42 10.02
CA THR A 211 5.06 -3.42 11.09
C THR A 211 3.63 -2.92 11.36
N PRO A 212 3.33 -2.33 12.53
CA PRO A 212 2.04 -1.70 12.79
C PRO A 212 1.62 -0.75 11.67
N GLY A 213 0.52 -1.08 11.00
CA GLY A 213 0.00 -0.31 9.85
C GLY A 213 0.43 -0.83 8.49
N GLY A 214 1.30 -1.85 8.47
CA GLY A 214 1.69 -2.56 7.26
C GLY A 214 0.48 -3.13 6.53
N VAL A 215 0.41 -2.85 5.24
CA VAL A 215 -0.55 -3.44 4.31
C VAL A 215 0.00 -4.77 3.76
N PRO A 216 -0.84 -5.63 3.16
CA PRO A 216 -0.39 -6.87 2.53
C PRO A 216 0.70 -6.62 1.49
N THR A 217 1.63 -7.56 1.38
CA THR A 217 2.52 -7.62 0.22
C THR A 217 1.76 -8.27 -0.93
N ILE A 218 1.59 -7.51 -2.01
CA ILE A 218 1.01 -7.99 -3.27
C ILE A 218 2.11 -7.86 -4.31
N TYR A 219 2.52 -8.98 -4.90
CA TYR A 219 3.51 -8.94 -5.97
C TYR A 219 2.84 -8.45 -7.25
N PRO A 220 3.43 -7.46 -7.95
CA PRO A 220 2.90 -6.93 -9.20
C PRO A 220 2.60 -8.01 -10.23
N SER A 221 1.37 -8.06 -10.75
CA SER A 221 0.96 -9.02 -11.77
C SER A 221 -0.19 -8.50 -12.64
N ASN A 222 -0.18 -8.91 -13.92
CA ASN A 222 -1.34 -8.76 -14.82
C ASN A 222 -2.05 -10.09 -15.12
N GLY A 223 -1.62 -11.20 -14.49
CA GLY A 223 -2.11 -12.56 -14.73
C GLY A 223 -1.62 -13.20 -16.03
N ASP A 224 -0.97 -12.44 -16.90
CA ASP A 224 -0.57 -12.84 -18.25
C ASP A 224 0.97 -12.79 -18.38
N ASP A 225 1.50 -11.70 -18.94
CA ASP A 225 2.89 -11.57 -19.37
C ASP A 225 3.85 -11.19 -18.24
N ILE A 226 3.36 -10.52 -17.19
CA ILE A 226 4.18 -10.05 -16.06
C ILE A 226 3.53 -10.56 -14.78
N ASN A 227 4.21 -11.48 -14.12
CA ASN A 227 3.81 -11.98 -12.81
C ASN A 227 5.05 -12.03 -11.92
N LEU A 228 5.13 -11.13 -10.94
CA LEU A 228 6.13 -11.22 -9.90
C LEU A 228 5.65 -12.16 -8.80
N GLY A 229 6.59 -12.76 -8.09
CA GLY A 229 6.27 -13.61 -6.96
C GLY A 229 7.49 -14.25 -6.35
N VAL A 230 7.23 -15.15 -5.41
CA VAL A 230 8.26 -15.99 -4.79
C VAL A 230 7.80 -17.45 -4.80
N THR A 231 8.63 -18.37 -5.22
CA THR A 231 8.34 -19.80 -5.08
C THR A 231 8.55 -20.26 -3.64
N VAL A 232 7.53 -20.89 -3.07
CA VAL A 232 7.57 -21.62 -1.80
C VAL A 232 7.78 -23.10 -2.11
N PRO A 233 8.95 -23.69 -1.80
CA PRO A 233 9.22 -25.09 -2.12
C PRO A 233 8.34 -26.06 -1.34
N ALA A 234 8.20 -27.28 -1.86
CA ALA A 234 7.53 -28.37 -1.16
C ALA A 234 8.31 -28.74 0.11
N GLY A 235 7.60 -28.92 1.23
CA GLY A 235 8.20 -29.33 2.50
C GLY A 235 8.99 -28.24 3.23
N SER A 236 8.98 -27.00 2.73
CA SER A 236 9.63 -25.86 3.40
C SER A 236 8.92 -25.46 4.70
N ASN A 237 9.64 -24.73 5.55
CA ASN A 237 9.06 -24.03 6.69
C ASN A 237 8.94 -22.54 6.37
N ILE A 238 7.97 -21.88 7.01
CA ILE A 238 7.97 -20.43 7.17
C ILE A 238 8.56 -20.09 8.51
N VAL A 239 9.54 -19.19 8.53
CA VAL A 239 10.12 -18.64 9.76
C VAL A 239 9.55 -17.26 9.99
N PHE A 240 8.89 -17.09 11.14
CA PHE A 240 8.45 -15.80 11.66
C PHE A 240 9.52 -15.30 12.62
N ALA A 241 10.30 -14.30 12.22
CA ALA A 241 11.18 -13.57 13.13
C ALA A 241 10.38 -12.40 13.74
N MET A 242 9.87 -12.63 14.94
CA MET A 242 8.99 -11.74 15.67
C MET A 242 9.78 -10.85 16.61
N HIS A 243 9.39 -9.58 16.69
CA HIS A 243 9.86 -8.64 17.69
C HIS A 243 8.69 -8.18 18.55
N TYR A 244 8.77 -8.49 19.85
CA TYR A 244 7.90 -7.94 20.88
C TYR A 244 8.66 -6.88 21.69
N PRO A 245 8.16 -5.64 21.78
CA PRO A 245 8.88 -4.55 22.43
C PRO A 245 8.89 -4.72 23.95
N ASN A 246 9.80 -4.03 24.62
CA ASN A 246 9.83 -3.91 26.07
C ASN A 246 8.45 -3.50 26.64
N GLY A 247 8.11 -4.02 27.82
CA GLY A 247 6.78 -3.80 28.42
C GLY A 247 5.66 -4.76 27.94
N SER A 248 5.88 -5.57 26.90
CA SER A 248 4.95 -6.62 26.46
C SER A 248 4.94 -7.89 27.33
N ALA A 249 5.74 -7.91 28.40
CA ALA A 249 5.95 -9.07 29.27
C ALA A 249 4.64 -9.71 29.74
N GLY A 250 4.48 -11.02 29.50
CA GLY A 250 3.31 -11.77 29.98
C GLY A 250 2.06 -11.63 29.09
N MET A 251 2.11 -10.83 28.02
CA MET A 251 1.04 -10.74 27.04
C MET A 251 1.14 -11.89 26.03
N LEU A 252 -0.01 -12.41 25.61
CA LEU A 252 -0.13 -13.54 24.69
C LEU A 252 -0.21 -13.05 23.24
N ASP A 253 0.47 -13.74 22.33
CA ASP A 253 0.31 -13.61 20.88
C ASP A 253 0.17 -14.99 20.21
N SER A 254 -0.50 -15.01 19.05
CA SER A 254 -0.53 -16.13 18.13
C SER A 254 -0.75 -15.60 16.70
N THR A 255 0.23 -14.83 16.24
CA THR A 255 0.28 -14.24 14.90
C THR A 255 0.19 -15.30 13.79
N LYS A 256 -0.47 -14.94 12.69
CA LYS A 256 -0.64 -15.80 11.52
C LYS A 256 -0.22 -15.10 10.23
N LEU A 257 0.18 -15.89 9.26
CA LEU A 257 0.45 -15.51 7.88
C LEU A 257 -0.62 -16.13 6.98
N ARG A 258 -1.28 -15.29 6.20
CA ARG A 258 -2.18 -15.69 5.13
C ARG A 258 -1.43 -15.61 3.81
N MET A 259 -1.43 -16.69 3.04
CA MET A 259 -0.70 -16.82 1.79
C MET A 259 -1.67 -17.12 0.64
N PHE A 260 -1.40 -16.51 -0.50
CA PHE A 260 -2.21 -16.64 -1.70
C PHE A 260 -1.32 -17.02 -2.87
N PHE A 261 -1.69 -18.05 -3.61
CA PHE A 261 -0.87 -18.61 -4.66
C PHE A 261 -1.45 -18.30 -6.05
N TYR A 262 -0.56 -18.25 -7.04
CA TYR A 262 -0.98 -18.38 -8.43
C TYR A 262 -1.37 -19.82 -8.73
N ASP A 263 -2.15 -20.00 -9.79
CA ASP A 263 -2.30 -21.28 -10.46
C ASP A 263 -0.94 -21.84 -10.90
N ASP A 264 -0.78 -23.18 -10.81
CA ASP A 264 0.50 -23.84 -11.08
C ASP A 264 1.04 -23.57 -12.51
N ALA A 265 0.14 -23.27 -13.45
CA ALA A 265 0.45 -22.98 -14.85
C ALA A 265 1.07 -21.57 -15.06
N VAL A 266 0.83 -20.62 -14.15
CA VAL A 266 1.32 -19.24 -14.27
C VAL A 266 2.83 -19.22 -14.07
N ASN A 267 3.59 -18.64 -15.00
CA ASN A 267 5.02 -18.44 -14.79
C ASN A 267 5.25 -17.13 -14.04
N ILE A 268 6.17 -17.15 -13.08
CA ILE A 268 6.57 -15.97 -12.32
C ILE A 268 8.02 -15.59 -12.59
N ARG A 269 8.34 -14.31 -12.41
CA ARG A 269 9.69 -13.82 -12.22
C ARG A 269 9.95 -13.76 -10.71
N GLU A 270 10.91 -14.56 -10.25
CA GLU A 270 11.28 -14.65 -8.84
C GLU A 270 11.83 -13.33 -8.32
N VAL A 271 11.28 -12.86 -7.21
CA VAL A 271 11.76 -11.69 -6.46
C VAL A 271 12.60 -12.17 -5.28
N SER A 272 13.76 -11.56 -5.09
CA SER A 272 14.62 -11.76 -3.93
C SER A 272 14.63 -10.50 -3.07
N SER A 273 14.71 -10.65 -1.74
CA SER A 273 14.76 -9.52 -0.81
C SER A 273 15.91 -9.70 0.17
N ASP A 274 16.81 -8.72 0.26
CA ASP A 274 18.02 -8.82 1.10
C ASP A 274 18.42 -7.46 1.69
N PRO A 275 19.06 -7.40 2.88
CA PRO A 275 19.69 -6.21 3.43
C PRO A 275 21.01 -5.88 2.70
N ILE A 276 20.90 -5.38 1.47
CA ILE A 276 22.06 -5.11 0.58
C ILE A 276 23.00 -4.06 1.18
N ILE A 277 22.45 -3.02 1.82
CA ILE A 277 23.23 -1.98 2.50
C ILE A 277 23.09 -2.19 4.00
N GLN A 278 24.22 -2.35 4.68
CA GLN A 278 24.23 -2.51 6.14
C GLN A 278 25.56 -2.09 6.74
N ASN A 279 25.53 -1.53 7.95
CA ASN A 279 26.70 -1.30 8.78
C ASN A 279 26.41 -1.72 10.22
N TRP A 280 27.23 -2.61 10.77
CA TRP A 280 27.14 -3.09 12.15
C TRP A 280 28.35 -2.69 13.01
N ASP A 281 29.26 -1.91 12.46
CA ASP A 281 30.49 -1.46 13.12
C ASP A 281 30.48 0.06 13.27
N PHE A 282 29.58 0.54 14.13
CA PHE A 282 29.48 1.96 14.49
C PHE A 282 29.04 2.15 15.95
N THR A 283 29.40 3.32 16.48
CA THR A 283 28.98 3.83 17.79
C THR A 283 28.68 5.30 17.62
N ILE A 284 27.52 5.75 18.09
CA ILE A 284 27.11 7.15 18.13
C ILE A 284 27.44 7.68 19.52
N GLU A 285 28.35 8.65 19.60
CA GLU A 285 28.76 9.25 20.86
C GLU A 285 27.60 9.99 21.55
N ALA A 286 27.60 9.99 22.89
CA ALA A 286 26.66 10.80 23.66
C ALA A 286 26.76 12.29 23.30
N PHE A 287 25.63 12.97 23.16
CA PHE A 287 25.53 14.40 22.81
C PHE A 287 26.05 14.74 21.40
N ALA A 288 26.08 13.77 20.50
CA ALA A 288 26.53 13.95 19.12
C ALA A 288 25.41 13.70 18.10
N THR A 289 25.62 14.23 16.90
CA THR A 289 24.91 13.82 15.69
C THR A 289 25.95 13.21 14.78
N GLU A 290 25.74 11.97 14.34
CA GLU A 290 26.73 11.21 13.57
C GLU A 290 26.14 10.64 12.28
N GLU A 291 27.01 10.53 11.28
CA GLU A 291 26.68 9.97 9.97
C GLU A 291 27.30 8.57 9.86
N VAL A 292 26.46 7.57 9.57
CA VAL A 292 26.86 6.19 9.30
C VAL A 292 26.64 5.90 7.82
N ASN A 293 27.62 5.27 7.19
CA ASN A 293 27.57 4.96 5.76
C ASN A 293 27.81 3.47 5.52
N ALA A 294 27.24 2.95 4.43
CA ALA A 294 27.62 1.68 3.83
C ALA A 294 27.45 1.73 2.32
N GLN A 295 28.07 0.78 1.62
CA GLN A 295 27.96 0.65 0.18
C GLN A 295 28.02 -0.81 -0.25
N PHE A 296 27.37 -1.12 -1.37
CA PHE A 296 27.48 -2.38 -2.07
C PHE A 296 27.98 -2.13 -3.50
N SER A 297 29.20 -2.56 -3.78
CA SER A 297 29.88 -2.33 -5.06
C SER A 297 29.91 -3.58 -5.93
N PHE A 298 30.09 -3.37 -7.24
CA PHE A 298 30.34 -4.42 -8.24
C PHE A 298 29.16 -5.37 -8.48
N ILE A 299 27.96 -4.82 -8.66
CA ILE A 299 26.79 -5.59 -9.10
C ILE A 299 27.10 -6.17 -10.49
N PRO A 300 27.26 -7.49 -10.68
CA PRO A 300 27.87 -8.02 -11.91
C PRO A 300 26.93 -8.06 -13.12
N VAL A 301 25.63 -7.84 -12.90
CA VAL A 301 24.55 -7.94 -13.88
C VAL A 301 23.60 -6.75 -13.74
N ASP A 302 22.83 -6.46 -14.78
CA ASP A 302 21.71 -5.52 -14.66
C ASP A 302 20.65 -6.15 -13.75
N ILE A 303 20.13 -5.38 -12.79
CA ILE A 303 19.03 -5.81 -11.90
C ILE A 303 17.89 -4.78 -11.94
N SER A 304 16.69 -5.26 -11.68
CA SER A 304 15.49 -4.44 -11.48
C SER A 304 15.18 -4.40 -9.99
N LEU A 305 15.05 -3.22 -9.40
CA LEU A 305 14.55 -3.06 -8.04
C LEU A 305 13.05 -2.84 -8.06
N VAL A 306 12.35 -3.53 -7.15
CA VAL A 306 10.89 -3.50 -7.00
C VAL A 306 10.49 -2.69 -5.77
N SER A 307 11.26 -2.79 -4.68
CA SER A 307 11.00 -2.05 -3.47
C SER A 307 12.28 -1.78 -2.67
N VAL A 308 12.17 -0.87 -1.71
CA VAL A 308 13.22 -0.50 -0.76
C VAL A 308 12.64 -0.39 0.65
N PHE A 309 13.36 -0.88 1.66
CA PHE A 309 12.96 -0.82 3.08
C PHE A 309 14.17 -0.31 3.90
N PRO A 310 14.23 0.98 4.20
CA PRO A 310 15.23 1.55 5.12
C PRO A 310 14.88 1.21 6.57
N HIS A 311 15.89 1.04 7.43
CA HIS A 311 15.69 0.68 8.83
C HIS A 311 16.78 1.27 9.75
N MET A 312 16.32 1.97 10.78
CA MET A 312 17.08 2.49 11.92
C MET A 312 16.26 2.37 13.20
N HIS A 313 16.86 2.52 14.37
CA HIS A 313 16.13 2.58 15.64
C HIS A 313 15.85 4.03 16.05
N LEU A 314 15.73 4.28 17.36
CA LEU A 314 15.18 5.50 17.98
C LEU A 314 16.03 6.77 17.76
N LEU A 315 17.34 6.63 17.58
CA LEU A 315 18.25 7.76 17.35
C LEU A 315 18.30 8.18 15.89
N GLY A 316 17.74 7.41 14.96
CA GLY A 316 17.70 7.77 13.55
C GLY A 316 16.96 9.10 13.31
N ASP A 317 17.51 9.93 12.41
CA ASP A 317 16.90 11.21 11.99
C ASP A 317 16.80 11.30 10.46
N TYR A 318 17.76 10.74 9.72
CA TYR A 318 17.79 10.79 8.26
C TYR A 318 18.27 9.47 7.69
N ILE A 319 17.69 9.01 6.59
CA ILE A 319 18.25 7.89 5.81
C ILE A 319 18.05 8.10 4.31
N GLU A 320 19.10 7.84 3.52
CA GLU A 320 19.06 7.91 2.05
C GLU A 320 19.79 6.71 1.44
N SER A 321 19.31 6.25 0.29
CA SER A 321 20.08 5.42 -0.64
C SER A 321 19.96 5.91 -2.07
N HIS A 322 21.07 5.78 -2.80
CA HIS A 322 21.16 5.98 -4.24
C HIS A 322 22.18 5.03 -4.86
N ALA A 323 22.06 4.77 -6.16
CA ALA A 323 23.10 4.09 -6.92
C ALA A 323 23.88 5.06 -7.81
N ILE A 324 25.18 4.80 -7.99
CA ILE A 324 26.00 5.43 -9.01
C ILE A 324 26.31 4.40 -10.08
N SER A 325 25.86 4.69 -11.30
CA SER A 325 26.09 3.85 -12.47
C SER A 325 27.51 3.98 -13.03
N PRO A 326 27.96 3.07 -13.92
CA PRO A 326 29.26 3.21 -14.58
C PRO A 326 29.40 4.45 -15.46
N SER A 327 28.28 5.03 -15.92
CA SER A 327 28.25 6.32 -16.63
C SER A 327 28.32 7.52 -15.71
N GLN A 328 28.41 7.31 -14.39
CA GLN A 328 28.39 8.33 -13.33
C GLN A 328 27.04 9.02 -13.15
N ASP A 329 25.96 8.43 -13.65
CA ASP A 329 24.60 8.89 -13.35
C ASP A 329 24.19 8.43 -11.96
N THR A 330 23.54 9.33 -11.21
CA THR A 330 22.93 9.04 -9.91
C THR A 330 21.49 8.55 -10.12
N ILE A 331 21.18 7.40 -9.53
CA ILE A 331 19.86 6.78 -9.56
C ILE A 331 19.27 6.86 -8.13
N PRO A 332 18.24 7.68 -7.90
CA PRO A 332 17.64 7.83 -6.57
C PRO A 332 16.86 6.58 -6.18
N LEU A 333 17.02 6.11 -4.94
CA LEU A 333 16.33 4.90 -4.46
C LEU A 333 15.39 5.20 -3.29
N VAL A 334 15.88 5.86 -2.25
CA VAL A 334 15.03 6.28 -1.13
C VAL A 334 15.66 7.45 -0.40
N ARG A 335 14.82 8.34 0.11
CA ARG A 335 15.20 9.39 1.05
C ARG A 335 14.08 9.57 2.06
N ILE A 336 14.43 9.53 3.33
CA ILE A 336 13.57 9.85 4.45
C ILE A 336 14.26 10.99 5.20
N PRO A 337 13.78 12.23 5.05
CA PRO A 337 14.44 13.41 5.62
C PRO A 337 14.27 13.51 7.13
N HIS A 338 13.20 12.90 7.67
CA HIS A 338 12.86 12.85 9.08
C HIS A 338 12.41 11.42 9.40
N TRP A 339 13.32 10.64 9.96
CA TRP A 339 13.05 9.28 10.38
C TRP A 339 12.10 9.27 11.56
N ASP A 340 11.16 8.33 11.53
CA ASP A 340 10.21 8.07 12.60
C ASP A 340 10.22 6.55 12.82
N PHE A 341 10.64 6.13 14.02
CA PHE A 341 10.81 4.71 14.34
C PHE A 341 9.48 3.96 14.29
N GLU A 342 8.38 4.64 14.57
CA GLU A 342 7.05 4.07 14.55
C GLU A 342 6.55 3.81 13.12
N TRP A 343 7.14 4.45 12.09
CA TRP A 343 6.73 4.33 10.69
C TRP A 343 7.81 3.69 9.80
N GLN A 344 7.75 2.38 9.67
CA GLN A 344 8.69 1.61 8.84
C GLN A 344 7.91 0.73 7.87
N GLU A 345 8.21 0.78 6.57
CA GLU A 345 7.52 -0.03 5.57
C GLU A 345 8.36 -0.26 4.31
N PHE A 346 7.91 -1.20 3.48
CA PHE A 346 8.48 -1.43 2.16
C PHE A 346 7.88 -0.42 1.19
N TYR A 347 8.73 0.45 0.65
CA TYR A 347 8.35 1.39 -0.40
C TYR A 347 8.51 0.73 -1.76
N PHE A 348 7.40 0.39 -2.41
CA PHE A 348 7.38 -0.20 -3.74
C PHE A 348 7.45 0.91 -4.78
N PHE A 349 8.42 0.85 -5.70
CA PHE A 349 8.59 1.90 -6.72
C PHE A 349 7.40 1.96 -7.65
N LYS A 350 7.08 3.14 -8.18
CA LYS A 350 6.05 3.26 -9.23
C LYS A 350 6.41 2.48 -10.50
N ASN A 351 7.67 2.55 -10.90
CA ASN A 351 8.24 1.73 -11.98
C ASN A 351 9.47 0.99 -11.45
N MET A 352 9.77 -0.20 -11.97
CA MET A 352 10.99 -0.89 -11.54
C MET A 352 12.22 -0.04 -11.81
N VAL A 353 13.11 0.08 -10.82
CA VAL A 353 14.33 0.87 -10.97
C VAL A 353 15.44 -0.02 -11.50
N LYS A 354 15.88 0.26 -12.74
CA LYS A 354 17.05 -0.41 -13.32
C LYS A 354 18.33 0.02 -12.61
N ILE A 355 19.09 -0.94 -12.10
CA ILE A 355 20.49 -0.75 -11.68
C ILE A 355 21.40 -1.42 -12.72
N PRO A 356 22.16 -0.65 -13.51
CA PRO A 356 23.09 -1.21 -14.47
C PRO A 356 24.18 -2.07 -13.80
N ALA A 357 24.66 -3.08 -14.51
CA ALA A 357 25.84 -3.82 -14.12
C ALA A 357 27.01 -2.86 -13.85
N TRP A 358 27.82 -3.20 -12.85
CA TRP A 358 28.97 -2.48 -12.33
C TRP A 358 28.65 -1.17 -11.59
N SER A 359 27.37 -0.93 -11.27
CA SER A 359 26.98 0.15 -10.36
C SER A 359 27.46 -0.12 -8.93
N THR A 360 27.49 0.94 -8.12
CA THR A 360 27.60 0.87 -6.66
C THR A 360 26.38 1.49 -6.02
N ILE A 361 25.74 0.79 -5.09
CA ILE A 361 24.66 1.33 -4.25
C ILE A 361 25.29 1.88 -2.98
N TYR A 362 24.89 3.08 -2.59
CA TYR A 362 25.31 3.77 -1.38
C TYR A 362 24.12 3.93 -0.45
N GLY A 363 24.37 3.91 0.85
CA GLY A 363 23.42 4.38 1.84
C GLY A 363 24.10 5.22 2.91
N THR A 364 23.35 6.19 3.40
CA THR A 364 23.76 7.12 4.45
C THR A 364 22.63 7.24 5.46
N GLY A 365 22.95 7.10 6.75
CA GLY A 365 22.07 7.35 7.88
C GLY A 365 22.65 8.45 8.77
N ILE A 366 21.81 9.34 9.30
CA ILE A 366 22.19 10.32 10.32
C ILE A 366 21.44 9.97 11.60
N TYR A 367 22.17 9.95 12.72
CA TYR A 367 21.66 9.66 14.05
C TYR A 367 21.84 10.85 14.97
N GLU A 368 20.79 11.23 15.70
CA GLU A 368 20.76 12.35 16.62
C GLU A 368 20.72 11.85 18.08
N ASN A 369 21.89 11.70 18.69
CA ASN A 369 22.05 11.27 20.08
C ASN A 369 22.19 12.47 21.03
N THR A 370 21.21 13.38 21.00
CA THR A 370 21.19 14.56 21.87
C THR A 370 19.91 14.61 22.71
N PRO A 371 19.84 15.48 23.74
CA PRO A 371 18.59 15.70 24.49
C PRO A 371 17.47 16.35 23.65
N GLY A 372 17.76 16.78 22.41
CA GLY A 372 16.80 17.35 21.47
C GLY A 372 15.93 16.29 20.79
N ASN A 373 16.46 15.09 20.56
CA ASN A 373 15.72 13.98 20.00
C ASN A 373 14.66 13.47 21.01
N PRO A 374 13.36 13.61 20.72
CA PRO A 374 12.30 13.15 21.63
C PRO A 374 12.23 11.63 21.77
N HIS A 375 12.80 10.88 20.82
CA HIS A 375 12.87 9.42 20.82
C HIS A 375 14.11 8.88 21.55
N ASN A 376 15.05 9.73 21.98
CA ASN A 376 16.24 9.28 22.69
C ASN A 376 15.84 8.56 24.00
N PRO A 377 16.13 7.26 24.16
CA PRO A 377 15.70 6.50 25.33
C PRO A 377 16.52 6.83 26.59
N ASN A 378 17.56 7.65 26.48
CA ASN A 378 18.51 7.95 27.55
C ASN A 378 18.52 9.44 27.92
N ASP A 379 18.22 9.74 29.20
CA ASP A 379 18.41 11.08 29.79
C ASP A 379 19.28 10.97 31.06
N PRO A 380 20.55 11.44 31.03
CA PRO A 380 21.22 12.06 29.88
C PRO A 380 21.60 11.04 28.78
N PRO A 381 21.86 11.50 27.55
CA PRO A 381 22.41 10.68 26.47
C PRO A 381 23.66 9.88 26.87
N ILE A 382 23.79 8.68 26.32
CA ILE A 382 24.94 7.77 26.48
C ILE A 382 25.42 7.32 25.11
N ASP A 383 26.63 6.76 25.02
CA ASP A 383 27.11 6.16 23.77
C ASP A 383 26.23 4.96 23.39
N VAL A 384 25.77 4.90 22.14
CA VAL A 384 24.92 3.83 21.62
C VAL A 384 25.62 3.17 20.44
N SER A 385 25.66 1.84 20.39
CA SER A 385 26.33 1.09 19.33
C SER A 385 25.34 0.23 18.55
N ALA A 386 25.80 -0.31 17.42
CA ALA A 386 25.01 -1.24 16.63
C ALA A 386 24.57 -2.47 17.46
N GLY A 387 23.29 -2.85 17.41
CA GLY A 387 22.74 -3.94 18.20
C GLY A 387 21.29 -4.26 17.85
N LEU A 388 20.72 -5.26 18.52
CA LEU A 388 19.37 -5.75 18.22
C LEU A 388 18.28 -5.07 19.05
N ASN A 389 18.59 -4.55 20.23
CA ASN A 389 17.55 -3.95 21.08
C ASN A 389 17.09 -2.61 20.48
N THR A 390 15.85 -2.23 20.71
CA THR A 390 15.32 -0.90 20.32
C THR A 390 16.14 0.27 20.90
N THR A 391 16.84 0.04 22.02
CA THR A 391 17.75 1.02 22.64
C THR A 391 19.20 0.97 22.13
N ASP A 392 19.54 -0.05 21.34
CA ASP A 392 20.74 -0.07 20.50
C ASP A 392 20.41 0.59 19.15
N GLU A 393 21.33 0.61 18.19
CA GLU A 393 21.05 1.12 16.84
C GLU A 393 21.25 0.12 15.71
N MET A 394 20.61 0.40 14.57
CA MET A 394 20.81 -0.35 13.31
C MET A 394 20.96 0.60 12.14
N PHE A 395 21.76 0.19 11.15
CA PHE A 395 21.82 0.83 9.85
C PHE A 395 21.64 -0.22 8.76
N LEU A 396 20.42 -0.38 8.24
CA LEU A 396 20.08 -1.36 7.22
C LEU A 396 19.21 -0.72 6.13
N ILE A 397 19.44 -1.11 4.87
CA ILE A 397 18.53 -0.83 3.76
C ILE A 397 18.37 -2.11 2.95
N TYR A 398 17.15 -2.63 2.97
CA TYR A 398 16.76 -3.82 2.23
C TYR A 398 16.24 -3.42 0.87
N PHE A 399 16.47 -4.29 -0.11
CA PHE A 399 15.93 -4.14 -1.45
C PHE A 399 15.25 -5.43 -1.88
N SER A 400 14.09 -5.30 -2.52
CA SER A 400 13.51 -6.38 -3.32
C SER A 400 13.93 -6.20 -4.76
N TYR A 401 14.47 -7.25 -5.39
CA TYR A 401 15.07 -7.18 -6.70
C TYR A 401 14.92 -8.49 -7.49
N LEU A 402 15.13 -8.39 -8.80
CA LEU A 402 15.11 -9.52 -9.72
C LEU A 402 16.04 -9.26 -10.92
N PRO A 403 16.39 -10.29 -11.71
CA PRO A 403 17.13 -10.08 -12.96
C PRO A 403 16.40 -9.10 -13.88
N TYR A 404 17.15 -8.15 -14.44
CA TYR A 404 16.62 -7.15 -15.34
C TYR A 404 16.20 -7.74 -16.68
N GLU A 405 15.02 -7.35 -17.15
CA GLU A 405 14.57 -7.54 -18.53
C GLU A 405 14.34 -6.18 -19.20
N SER A 406 14.59 -6.12 -20.51
CA SER A 406 14.47 -4.86 -21.26
C SER A 406 13.05 -4.31 -21.18
N GLY A 407 12.89 -3.09 -20.68
CA GLY A 407 11.60 -2.43 -20.54
C GLY A 407 10.97 -2.55 -19.16
N ASP A 408 11.64 -3.18 -18.19
CA ASP A 408 11.18 -3.22 -16.80
C ASP A 408 10.91 -1.81 -16.22
N GLU A 409 11.74 -0.84 -16.61
CA GLU A 409 11.60 0.57 -16.21
C GLU A 409 10.34 1.26 -16.78
N LEU A 410 9.62 0.61 -17.70
CA LEU A 410 8.37 1.10 -18.30
C LEU A 410 7.14 0.42 -17.70
N ILE A 411 7.32 -0.58 -16.83
CA ILE A 411 6.22 -1.29 -16.18
C ILE A 411 5.73 -0.43 -15.01
N ASP A 412 4.47 0.01 -15.06
CA ASP A 412 3.82 0.68 -13.93
C ASP A 412 3.34 -0.35 -12.92
N LEU A 413 4.02 -0.41 -11.77
CA LEU A 413 3.71 -1.35 -10.70
C LEU A 413 2.43 -0.97 -9.96
N GLU A 414 1.97 0.28 -10.05
CA GLU A 414 0.73 0.70 -9.41
C GLU A 414 -0.44 -0.06 -10.01
N GLU A 415 -0.56 -0.03 -11.35
CA GLU A 415 -1.60 -0.76 -12.09
C GLU A 415 -1.58 -2.27 -11.82
N LEU A 416 -0.39 -2.84 -11.63
CA LEU A 416 -0.19 -4.27 -11.39
C LEU A 416 -0.36 -4.70 -9.92
N SER A 417 -0.41 -3.75 -8.99
CA SER A 417 -0.54 -3.99 -7.55
C SER A 417 -1.95 -3.63 -7.02
N GLN A 418 -2.85 -3.24 -7.92
CA GLN A 418 -4.28 -3.06 -7.67
C GLN A 418 -4.99 -4.42 -7.71
N LEU A 419 -4.77 -5.26 -6.70
CA LEU A 419 -5.73 -6.34 -6.48
C LEU A 419 -6.84 -5.79 -5.58
N PRO A 420 -8.10 -5.82 -6.04
CA PRO A 420 -9.22 -5.41 -5.22
C PRO A 420 -9.27 -6.29 -3.98
N THR A 421 -9.91 -5.78 -2.95
CA THR A 421 -10.16 -6.44 -1.67
C THR A 421 -10.51 -7.92 -1.79
N GLY A 422 -11.08 -8.44 -2.88
CA GLY A 422 -11.06 -9.86 -3.19
C GLY A 422 -9.97 -10.20 -4.21
N LEU A 423 -8.95 -11.00 -3.83
CA LEU A 423 -8.09 -11.76 -4.76
C LEU A 423 -8.91 -12.82 -5.54
N PHE A 424 -9.96 -12.38 -6.21
CA PHE A 424 -10.59 -13.17 -7.23
C PHE A 424 -9.80 -12.87 -8.50
N GLU A 425 -9.10 -13.86 -9.02
CA GLU A 425 -9.08 -13.98 -10.48
C GLU A 425 -10.57 -13.98 -10.86
N VAL A 426 -11.04 -12.87 -11.42
CA VAL A 426 -12.35 -12.88 -12.04
C VAL A 426 -12.19 -13.87 -13.17
N ASP A 427 -12.69 -15.10 -12.97
CA ASP A 427 -13.05 -15.97 -14.08
C ASP A 427 -14.05 -15.15 -14.89
N ILE A 428 -13.54 -14.45 -15.90
CA ILE A 428 -14.34 -13.73 -16.88
C ILE A 428 -14.99 -14.82 -17.73
N GLU A 429 -16.07 -15.42 -17.22
CA GLU A 429 -17.02 -16.07 -18.10
C GLU A 429 -17.76 -14.95 -18.84
N ASP A 430 -17.44 -14.79 -20.13
CA ASP A 430 -18.27 -14.02 -21.06
C ASP A 430 -19.73 -14.41 -20.81
N TYR A 431 -20.61 -13.43 -20.61
CA TYR A 431 -22.04 -13.72 -20.65
C TYR A 431 -22.30 -14.41 -21.99
N PRO A 432 -22.81 -15.65 -22.04
CA PRO A 432 -22.84 -16.44 -23.28
C PRO A 432 -23.71 -15.82 -24.38
N GLY A 433 -24.45 -14.75 -24.09
CA GLY A 433 -25.24 -13.99 -25.05
C GLY A 433 -24.68 -12.61 -25.42
N ILE A 434 -23.46 -12.22 -25.03
CA ILE A 434 -22.83 -10.96 -25.46
C ILE A 434 -21.46 -11.21 -26.13
N GLU A 435 -21.29 -10.70 -27.34
CA GLU A 435 -20.00 -10.69 -28.04
C GLU A 435 -19.54 -9.23 -28.21
N ILE A 436 -18.30 -8.93 -27.85
CA ILE A 436 -17.74 -7.59 -28.01
C ILE A 436 -16.61 -7.55 -29.05
N TYR A 437 -16.59 -6.55 -29.92
CA TYR A 437 -15.53 -6.36 -30.91
C TYR A 437 -15.54 -4.96 -31.53
N PRO A 438 -14.39 -4.42 -32.00
CA PRO A 438 -13.04 -4.91 -31.74
C PRO A 438 -12.65 -4.69 -30.28
N ASN A 439 -11.86 -5.61 -29.74
CA ASN A 439 -11.20 -5.48 -28.45
C ASN A 439 -9.74 -5.92 -28.66
N PRO A 440 -8.75 -5.01 -28.75
CA PRO A 440 -8.80 -3.61 -28.29
C PRO A 440 -9.70 -2.66 -29.11
N VAL A 441 -10.30 -1.69 -28.42
CA VAL A 441 -11.07 -0.58 -28.98
C VAL A 441 -10.12 0.52 -29.41
N ILE A 442 -10.28 0.98 -30.66
CA ILE A 442 -9.51 2.11 -31.21
C ILE A 442 -10.39 3.36 -31.29
N GLU A 443 -11.56 3.26 -31.93
CA GLU A 443 -12.52 4.37 -32.07
C GLU A 443 -13.90 4.00 -31.52
N GLU A 444 -14.33 2.75 -31.73
CA GLU A 444 -15.66 2.29 -31.32
C GLU A 444 -15.63 0.80 -30.99
N LEU A 445 -16.43 0.41 -30.00
CA LEU A 445 -16.72 -0.97 -29.62
C LEU A 445 -18.13 -1.32 -30.06
N TYR A 446 -18.31 -2.53 -30.57
CA TYR A 446 -19.63 -3.12 -30.80
C TYR A 446 -19.91 -4.18 -29.75
N LEU A 447 -21.10 -4.13 -29.16
CA LEU A 447 -21.64 -5.15 -28.27
C LEU A 447 -22.82 -5.80 -28.97
N ASN A 448 -22.66 -7.06 -29.37
CA ASN A 448 -23.71 -7.87 -29.97
C ASN A 448 -24.39 -8.68 -28.86
N LEU A 449 -25.70 -8.51 -28.71
CA LEU A 449 -26.53 -9.28 -27.79
C LEU A 449 -27.50 -10.15 -28.57
N ASP A 450 -27.64 -11.43 -28.23
CA ASP A 450 -28.73 -12.27 -28.75
C ASP A 450 -29.70 -12.64 -27.62
N LEU A 451 -30.92 -12.11 -27.69
CA LEU A 451 -31.92 -12.25 -26.64
C LEU A 451 -32.95 -13.33 -26.99
N ASP A 452 -33.10 -14.33 -26.12
CA ASP A 452 -34.08 -15.41 -26.30
C ASP A 452 -35.54 -14.94 -26.17
N ARG A 453 -35.75 -13.79 -25.52
CA ARG A 453 -37.06 -13.16 -25.26
C ARG A 453 -36.92 -11.66 -25.04
N ASP A 454 -38.05 -10.95 -25.06
CA ASP A 454 -38.11 -9.54 -24.68
C ASP A 454 -37.56 -9.34 -23.25
N SER A 455 -36.54 -8.49 -23.14
CA SER A 455 -35.74 -8.37 -21.92
C SER A 455 -35.43 -6.94 -21.55
N LYS A 456 -35.34 -6.67 -20.25
CA LYS A 456 -34.81 -5.43 -19.72
C LYS A 456 -33.29 -5.58 -19.59
N VAL A 457 -32.55 -4.72 -20.28
CA VAL A 457 -31.10 -4.78 -20.40
C VAL A 457 -30.48 -3.51 -19.82
N SER A 458 -29.46 -3.70 -18.98
CA SER A 458 -28.52 -2.66 -18.57
C SER A 458 -27.11 -3.09 -18.92
N ILE A 459 -26.29 -2.15 -19.38
CA ILE A 459 -24.87 -2.32 -19.66
C ILE A 459 -24.14 -1.08 -19.15
N TYR A 460 -23.20 -1.30 -18.26
CA TYR A 460 -22.40 -0.27 -17.60
C TYR A 460 -20.92 -0.55 -17.84
N LEU A 461 -20.10 0.49 -17.85
CA LEU A 461 -18.67 0.42 -18.02
C LEU A 461 -17.98 0.95 -16.76
N TYR A 462 -16.98 0.25 -16.28
CA TYR A 462 -16.23 0.56 -15.07
C TYR A 462 -14.73 0.62 -15.37
N ASP A 463 -14.00 1.42 -14.60
CA ASP A 463 -12.54 1.39 -14.57
C ASP A 463 -12.04 0.21 -13.71
N MET A 464 -10.72 0.06 -13.62
CA MET A 464 -10.10 -1.00 -12.81
C MET A 464 -10.35 -0.86 -11.31
N ARG A 465 -10.76 0.33 -10.84
CA ARG A 465 -11.13 0.59 -9.44
C ARG A 465 -12.60 0.22 -9.16
N GLY A 466 -13.33 -0.25 -10.17
CA GLY A 466 -14.76 -0.56 -10.07
C GLY A 466 -15.65 0.68 -10.07
N MET A 467 -15.11 1.86 -10.37
CA MET A 467 -15.91 3.07 -10.49
C MET A 467 -16.61 3.11 -11.84
N LEU A 468 -17.87 3.55 -11.84
CA LEU A 468 -18.66 3.68 -13.07
C LEU A 468 -18.08 4.80 -13.95
N VAL A 469 -17.60 4.44 -15.14
CA VAL A 469 -17.00 5.37 -16.11
C VAL A 469 -18.00 5.78 -17.17
N ASP A 470 -18.84 4.85 -17.62
CA ASP A 470 -19.84 5.16 -18.65
C ASP A 470 -21.07 4.23 -18.56
N ILE A 471 -22.17 4.69 -19.14
CA ILE A 471 -23.44 3.97 -19.20
C ILE A 471 -23.78 3.71 -20.68
N ILE A 472 -23.42 2.52 -21.16
CA ILE A 472 -23.75 2.09 -22.54
C ILE A 472 -25.27 1.94 -22.70
N MET A 473 -25.94 1.40 -21.69
CA MET A 473 -27.39 1.24 -21.67
C MET A 473 -27.92 1.15 -20.24
N ASP A 474 -28.92 1.95 -19.88
CA ASP A 474 -29.58 1.83 -18.58
C ASP A 474 -31.05 1.41 -18.72
N SER A 475 -31.37 0.24 -18.17
CA SER A 475 -32.74 -0.21 -17.92
C SER A 475 -33.66 -0.24 -19.15
N ARG A 476 -33.13 -0.44 -20.37
CA ARG A 476 -33.93 -0.39 -21.60
C ARG A 476 -34.58 -1.73 -21.92
N SER A 477 -35.80 -1.69 -22.45
CA SER A 477 -36.48 -2.88 -22.97
C SER A 477 -36.05 -3.14 -24.41
N LEU A 478 -35.44 -4.30 -24.66
CA LEU A 478 -35.09 -4.81 -25.98
C LEU A 478 -35.98 -6.02 -26.31
N GLY A 479 -36.41 -6.13 -27.57
CA GLY A 479 -37.19 -7.27 -28.04
C GLY A 479 -36.33 -8.53 -28.21
N ALA A 480 -36.94 -9.70 -28.35
CA ALA A 480 -36.22 -10.93 -28.68
C ALA A 480 -35.43 -10.83 -30.01
N GLY A 481 -34.29 -11.51 -30.10
CA GLY A 481 -33.40 -11.56 -31.26
C GLY A 481 -32.11 -10.76 -31.11
N PRO A 482 -31.33 -10.61 -32.21
CA PRO A 482 -30.03 -9.98 -32.17
C PRO A 482 -30.11 -8.45 -32.11
N HIS A 483 -29.30 -7.85 -31.25
CA HIS A 483 -29.10 -6.41 -31.10
C HIS A 483 -27.62 -6.09 -31.21
N ARG A 484 -27.31 -4.99 -31.90
CA ARG A 484 -25.95 -4.47 -31.98
C ARG A 484 -25.92 -3.06 -31.40
N LEU A 485 -25.14 -2.89 -30.35
CA LEU A 485 -24.91 -1.62 -29.69
C LEU A 485 -23.52 -1.14 -30.09
N ALA A 486 -23.37 0.17 -30.24
CA ALA A 486 -22.07 0.80 -30.47
C ALA A 486 -21.77 1.69 -29.28
N TRP A 487 -20.58 1.54 -28.73
CA TRP A 487 -20.02 2.42 -27.71
C TRP A 487 -18.79 3.13 -28.29
N ARG A 488 -18.63 4.40 -27.96
CA ARG A 488 -17.48 5.22 -28.33
C ARG A 488 -16.94 5.85 -27.06
N PRO A 489 -15.64 5.71 -26.76
CA PRO A 489 -15.02 6.38 -25.63
C PRO A 489 -15.28 7.90 -25.71
N GLY A 490 -15.69 8.50 -24.59
CA GLY A 490 -15.76 9.96 -24.45
C GLY A 490 -14.36 10.59 -24.44
N GLU A 491 -14.30 11.92 -24.56
CA GLU A 491 -13.01 12.66 -24.51
C GLU A 491 -12.31 12.50 -23.14
N ASP A 492 -13.07 12.22 -22.08
CA ASP A 492 -12.57 12.06 -20.70
C ASP A 492 -12.15 10.62 -20.35
N ILE A 493 -12.27 9.67 -21.29
CA ILE A 493 -11.91 8.27 -21.06
C ILE A 493 -10.47 8.05 -21.52
N SER A 494 -9.57 7.81 -20.56
CA SER A 494 -8.14 7.54 -20.83
C SER A 494 -7.91 6.17 -21.48
N PRO A 495 -6.85 5.98 -22.28
CA PRO A 495 -6.41 4.65 -22.69
C PRO A 495 -6.21 3.74 -21.47
N GLY A 496 -6.60 2.47 -21.56
CA GLY A 496 -6.48 1.54 -20.43
C GLY A 496 -7.44 0.37 -20.49
N THR A 497 -7.47 -0.40 -19.40
CA THR A 497 -8.38 -1.53 -19.22
C THR A 497 -9.66 -1.07 -18.51
N TYR A 498 -10.80 -1.49 -19.05
CA TYR A 498 -12.13 -1.26 -18.53
C TYR A 498 -12.88 -2.58 -18.41
N PHE A 499 -13.93 -2.59 -17.60
CA PHE A 499 -14.82 -3.75 -17.45
C PHE A 499 -16.24 -3.33 -17.78
N TYR A 500 -16.95 -4.10 -18.59
CA TYR A 500 -18.39 -3.92 -18.73
C TYR A 500 -19.12 -4.87 -17.79
N SER A 501 -20.25 -4.43 -17.23
CA SER A 501 -21.26 -5.33 -16.67
C SER A 501 -22.49 -5.33 -17.58
N VAL A 502 -23.12 -6.49 -17.73
CA VAL A 502 -24.38 -6.67 -18.43
C VAL A 502 -25.39 -7.30 -17.47
N ASN A 503 -26.61 -6.77 -17.44
CA ASN A 503 -27.73 -7.34 -16.71
C ASN A 503 -28.90 -7.53 -17.67
N VAL A 504 -29.29 -8.78 -17.90
CA VAL A 504 -30.46 -9.16 -18.71
C VAL A 504 -31.50 -9.81 -17.80
N ASN A 505 -32.56 -9.07 -17.46
CA ASN A 505 -33.64 -9.54 -16.57
C ASN A 505 -33.17 -10.12 -15.22
N GLY A 506 -32.08 -9.58 -14.65
CA GLY A 506 -31.48 -10.06 -13.40
C GLY A 506 -30.40 -11.12 -13.57
N ASN A 507 -30.12 -11.58 -14.80
CA ASN A 507 -28.94 -12.39 -15.08
C ASN A 507 -27.77 -11.48 -15.39
N PHE A 508 -26.74 -11.55 -14.56
CA PHE A 508 -25.55 -10.72 -14.68
C PHE A 508 -24.47 -11.44 -15.48
N GLY A 509 -23.66 -10.66 -16.18
CA GLY A 509 -22.37 -11.07 -16.69
C GLY A 509 -21.46 -9.86 -16.84
N ASN A 510 -20.22 -10.10 -17.18
CA ASN A 510 -19.21 -9.05 -17.31
C ASN A 510 -18.15 -9.44 -18.33
N GLY A 511 -17.26 -8.50 -18.66
CA GLY A 511 -16.09 -8.78 -19.46
C GLY A 511 -15.14 -7.59 -19.57
N LYS A 512 -13.96 -7.84 -20.13
CA LYS A 512 -12.86 -6.86 -20.24
C LYS A 512 -12.91 -6.12 -21.57
N ILE A 513 -12.68 -4.81 -21.55
CA ILE A 513 -12.50 -3.94 -22.72
C ILE A 513 -11.14 -3.27 -22.59
N LEU A 514 -10.29 -3.42 -23.58
CA LEU A 514 -9.02 -2.71 -23.70
C LEU A 514 -9.23 -1.52 -24.64
N TYR A 515 -9.07 -0.29 -24.16
CA TYR A 515 -9.12 0.91 -25.00
C TYR A 515 -7.71 1.42 -25.28
N SER A 516 -7.34 1.50 -26.56
CA SER A 516 -6.04 1.96 -27.03
C SER A 516 -6.23 2.82 -28.29
N PRO A 517 -6.41 4.14 -28.16
CA PRO A 517 -6.45 5.03 -29.30
C PRO A 517 -5.06 5.05 -29.94
N VAL A 518 -4.97 4.77 -31.23
CA VAL A 518 -3.71 4.84 -31.97
C VAL A 518 -3.28 6.31 -32.04
N GLU A 519 -2.07 6.63 -31.56
CA GLU A 519 -1.44 7.93 -31.79
C GLU A 519 -1.42 8.23 -33.31
N ARG A 520 -2.00 9.37 -33.70
CA ARG A 520 -1.91 9.87 -35.09
C ARG A 520 -0.64 10.66 -35.34
#